data_AF-A0A938MMN7-F1
#
_entry.id   AF-A0A938MMN7-F1
#
_cell.length_a   1.000
_cell.length_b   1.000
_cell.length_c   1.000
_cell.angle_alpha   90.00
_cell.angle_beta   90.00
_cell.angle_gamma   90.00
#
_symmetry.space_group_name_H-M   'P 1'
#
loop_
_entity.id
_entity.type
_entity.pdbx_description
1 polymer ?
#
loop_
_entity_poly.entity_id
_entity_poly.type
_entity_poly.pdbx_seq_one_letter_code
_entity_poly.pdbx_strand_id
1 'polypeptide(L)'
;MAITVQTGTAVHVKEAAFFAFDDHAIPWRDNLHVTLTQAEKHPGNPVLRCGPKGSPDSTHAIIYGSVLHIGGKFRMWYLGMFEEKWDHRTTGWWRPMCYAESDD
;
A
#
# COMPACT_ATOMS: atom_id res chain seq x y z
N MET A 1 18.81 -17.50 13.95
CA MET A 1 19.63 -16.77 12.95
C MET A 1 19.52 -15.29 13.31
N ALA A 2 20.63 -14.57 13.50
CA ALA A 2 20.63 -13.15 13.85
C ALA A 2 21.15 -12.34 12.67
N ILE A 3 20.59 -11.16 12.43
CA ILE A 3 21.02 -10.25 11.36
C ILE A 3 22.05 -9.30 11.96
N THR A 4 23.17 -9.09 11.26
CA THR A 4 24.18 -8.08 11.63
C THR A 4 23.96 -6.83 10.80
N VAL A 5 23.73 -5.70 11.46
CA VAL A 5 23.55 -4.39 10.82
C VAL A 5 24.77 -3.52 11.13
N GLN A 6 25.34 -2.85 10.11
CA GLN A 6 26.51 -1.98 10.25
C GLN A 6 26.11 -0.50 10.15
N THR A 7 25.63 0.08 11.25
CA THR A 7 25.34 1.53 11.40
C THR A 7 26.44 2.21 12.23
N GLY A 8 27.72 1.97 11.89
CA GLY A 8 28.90 2.48 12.62
C GLY A 8 29.33 1.61 13.81
N THR A 9 28.38 1.06 14.56
CA THR A 9 28.61 -0.02 15.54
C THR A 9 27.82 -1.23 15.10
N ALA A 10 28.45 -2.40 15.01
CA ALA A 10 27.76 -3.63 14.65
C ALA A 10 26.76 -4.03 15.74
N VAL A 11 25.49 -4.18 15.37
CA VAL A 11 24.43 -4.63 16.29
C VAL A 11 23.82 -5.92 15.75
N HIS A 12 23.57 -6.88 16.64
CA HIS A 12 22.86 -8.11 16.33
C HIS A 12 21.38 -7.96 16.69
N VAL A 13 20.53 -8.07 15.69
CA VAL A 13 19.08 -7.95 15.84
C VAL A 13 18.38 -9.21 15.37
N LYS A 14 17.20 -9.51 15.96
CA LYS A 14 16.35 -10.61 15.52
C LYS A 14 15.66 -10.30 14.18
N GLU A 15 15.44 -9.02 13.89
CA GLU A 15 14.77 -8.50 12.70
C GLU A 15 15.40 -7.17 12.29
N ALA A 16 15.55 -6.94 10.99
CA ALA A 16 16.03 -5.68 10.41
C ALA A 16 15.24 -5.36 9.14
N ALA A 17 14.90 -4.08 8.94
CA ALA A 17 14.29 -3.60 7.69
C ALA A 17 15.36 -2.90 6.86
N PHE A 18 15.67 -3.46 5.68
CA PHE A 18 16.58 -2.85 4.72
C PHE A 18 15.79 -2.08 3.67
N PHE A 19 16.18 -0.84 3.42
CA PHE A 19 15.63 -0.08 2.31
C PHE A 19 16.40 -0.39 1.03
N ALA A 20 15.74 -0.33 -0.13
CA ALA A 20 16.36 -0.63 -1.43
C ALA A 20 17.51 0.33 -1.82
N PHE A 21 17.72 1.40 -1.04
CA PHE A 21 18.82 2.35 -1.19
C PHE A 21 19.89 2.18 -0.11
N ASP A 22 19.82 1.14 0.73
CA ASP A 22 20.92 0.79 1.63
C ASP A 22 22.12 0.36 0.77
N ASP A 23 23.28 0.99 0.97
CA ASP A 23 24.55 0.75 0.28
C ASP A 23 25.58 -0.01 1.15
N HIS A 24 25.24 -0.34 2.40
CA HIS A 24 26.08 -1.07 3.34
C HIS A 24 25.65 -2.52 3.57
N ALA A 25 24.38 -2.82 3.81
CA ALA A 25 23.95 -4.12 4.34
C ALA A 25 23.44 -5.20 3.34
N ILE A 26 23.20 -4.85 2.08
CA ILE A 26 22.78 -5.72 0.97
C ILE A 26 24.03 -6.28 0.25
N PRO A 27 24.45 -7.54 0.48
CA PRO A 27 25.58 -8.13 -0.25
C PRO A 27 25.31 -8.21 -1.76
N TRP A 28 26.37 -8.27 -2.57
CA TRP A 28 26.35 -8.36 -4.06
C TRP A 28 25.83 -7.12 -4.81
N ARG A 29 26.45 -5.95 -4.54
CA ARG A 29 26.20 -4.70 -5.28
C ARG A 29 27.25 -4.39 -6.36
N ASP A 30 28.23 -5.27 -6.54
CA ASP A 30 29.24 -5.06 -7.57
C ASP A 30 28.55 -5.00 -8.94
N ASN A 31 28.82 -3.93 -9.70
CA ASN A 31 28.16 -3.61 -10.96
C ASN A 31 26.64 -3.37 -10.88
N LEU A 32 26.09 -3.03 -9.70
CA LEU A 32 24.71 -2.55 -9.55
C LEU A 32 24.69 -1.01 -9.53
N HIS A 33 23.88 -0.40 -10.39
CA HIS A 33 23.61 1.04 -10.36
C HIS A 33 22.17 1.28 -9.90
N VAL A 34 22.00 1.76 -8.67
CA VAL A 34 20.68 2.08 -8.12
C VAL A 34 20.34 3.54 -8.43
N THR A 35 19.18 3.77 -9.02
CA THR A 35 18.69 5.13 -9.30
C THR A 35 17.27 5.27 -8.78
N LEU A 36 17.03 6.32 -8.00
CA LEU A 36 15.67 6.72 -7.63
C LEU A 36 14.96 7.24 -8.87
N THR A 37 13.85 6.58 -9.22
CA THR A 37 12.98 7.05 -10.30
C THR A 37 11.84 7.83 -9.69
N GLN A 38 11.61 9.04 -10.19
CA GLN A 38 10.45 9.83 -9.80
C GLN A 38 9.18 9.15 -10.30
N ALA A 39 8.20 8.94 -9.41
CA ALA A 39 6.90 8.43 -9.82
C ALA A 39 6.16 9.46 -10.67
N GLU A 40 5.69 9.04 -11.84
CA GLU A 40 4.74 9.82 -12.64
C GLU A 40 3.33 9.56 -12.12
N LYS A 41 2.62 10.62 -11.70
CA LYS A 41 1.24 10.49 -11.23
C LYS A 41 0.31 10.39 -12.43
N HIS A 42 -0.60 9.42 -12.41
CA HIS A 42 -1.68 9.35 -13.39
C HIS A 42 -2.49 10.66 -13.41
N PRO A 43 -2.74 11.27 -14.59
CA PRO A 43 -3.45 12.55 -14.70
C PRO A 43 -4.90 12.47 -14.20
N GLY A 44 -5.50 11.29 -14.23
CA GLY A 44 -6.86 11.03 -13.74
C GLY A 44 -7.00 10.83 -12.22
N ASN A 45 -5.92 11.02 -11.44
CA ASN A 45 -5.97 10.84 -10.00
C ASN A 45 -6.97 11.80 -9.31
N PRO A 46 -7.72 11.34 -8.27
CA PRO A 46 -7.69 9.98 -7.73
C PRO A 46 -8.47 9.01 -8.62
N VAL A 47 -7.86 7.84 -8.88
CA VAL A 47 -8.44 6.74 -9.66
C VAL A 47 -9.48 5.94 -8.86
N LEU A 48 -9.35 5.90 -7.54
CA LEU A 48 -10.36 5.38 -6.62
C LEU A 48 -11.06 6.57 -5.94
N ARG A 49 -12.36 6.68 -6.11
CA ARG A 49 -13.20 7.76 -5.55
C ARG A 49 -14.24 7.18 -4.62
N CYS A 50 -14.73 7.99 -3.69
CA CYS A 50 -15.88 7.61 -2.87
C CYS A 50 -17.10 7.35 -3.77
N GLY A 51 -17.87 6.31 -3.41
CA GLY A 51 -19.12 6.02 -4.08
C GLY A 51 -20.23 7.04 -3.73
N PRO A 52 -21.39 6.94 -4.38
CA PRO A 52 -22.53 7.80 -4.10
C PRO A 52 -23.07 7.58 -2.68
N LYS A 53 -23.84 8.54 -2.16
CA LYS A 53 -24.48 8.42 -0.85
C LYS A 53 -25.25 7.09 -0.70
N GLY A 54 -24.97 6.37 0.38
CA GLY A 54 -25.55 5.06 0.66
C GLY A 54 -24.74 3.88 0.13
N SER A 55 -23.65 4.12 -0.62
CA SER A 55 -22.69 3.08 -0.94
C SER A 55 -21.84 2.71 0.28
N PRO A 56 -21.25 1.50 0.29
CA PRO A 56 -20.38 1.04 1.39
C PRO A 56 -19.07 1.86 1.55
N ASP A 57 -18.78 2.74 0.59
CA ASP A 57 -17.59 3.60 0.52
C ASP A 57 -17.96 5.07 0.33
N SER A 58 -19.18 5.47 0.70
CA SER A 58 -19.71 6.80 0.41
C SER A 58 -18.96 7.92 1.14
N THR A 59 -18.30 7.61 2.27
CA THR A 59 -17.55 8.58 3.07
C THR A 59 -16.06 8.52 2.76
N HIS A 60 -15.51 7.32 2.60
CA HIS A 60 -14.10 7.10 2.24
C HIS A 60 -13.92 5.79 1.45
N ALA A 61 -12.99 5.82 0.51
CA ALA A 61 -12.51 4.64 -0.22
C ALA A 61 -10.98 4.61 -0.12
N ILE A 62 -10.42 3.58 0.51
CA ILE A 62 -8.98 3.48 0.77
C ILE A 62 -8.45 2.15 0.27
N ILE A 63 -7.34 2.21 -0.48
CA ILE A 63 -6.60 1.02 -0.90
C ILE A 63 -5.43 0.76 0.06
N TYR A 64 -5.38 -0.47 0.62
CA TYR A 64 -4.23 -1.01 1.36
C TYR A 64 -3.60 -2.22 0.63
N GLY A 65 -3.96 -2.44 -0.64
CA GLY A 65 -3.78 -3.72 -1.31
C GLY A 65 -3.11 -3.65 -2.68
N SER A 66 -3.18 -4.78 -3.39
CA SER A 66 -2.66 -4.96 -4.74
C SER A 66 -3.78 -4.82 -5.77
N VAL A 67 -3.41 -4.34 -6.96
CA VAL A 67 -4.24 -4.43 -8.16
C VAL A 67 -3.72 -5.60 -8.99
N LEU A 68 -4.59 -6.54 -9.34
CA LEU A 68 -4.25 -7.73 -10.13
C LEU A 68 -4.79 -7.58 -11.55
N HIS A 69 -3.95 -7.83 -12.55
CA HIS A 69 -4.39 -7.90 -13.95
C HIS A 69 -4.58 -9.37 -14.35
N ILE A 70 -5.84 -9.81 -14.44
CA ILE A 70 -6.21 -11.21 -14.69
C ILE A 70 -7.25 -11.24 -15.81
N GLY A 71 -7.11 -12.10 -16.81
CA GLY A 71 -8.12 -12.24 -17.87
C GLY A 71 -8.51 -10.93 -18.56
N GLY A 72 -7.54 -10.02 -18.77
CA GLY A 72 -7.76 -8.73 -19.43
C GLY A 72 -8.48 -7.65 -18.61
N LYS A 73 -8.59 -7.82 -17.29
CA LYS A 73 -9.15 -6.80 -16.39
C LYS A 73 -8.28 -6.59 -15.17
N PHE A 74 -8.19 -5.34 -14.74
CA PHE A 74 -7.66 -4.97 -13.44
C PHE A 74 -8.71 -5.26 -12.37
N ARG A 75 -8.27 -5.82 -11.24
CA ARG A 75 -9.12 -6.18 -10.11
C ARG A 75 -8.48 -5.73 -8.82
N MET A 76 -9.29 -5.14 -7.94
CA MET A 76 -8.84 -4.77 -6.62
C MET A 76 -9.93 -4.98 -5.58
N TRP A 77 -9.46 -5.23 -4.36
CA TRP A 77 -10.27 -5.18 -3.15
C TRP A 77 -9.78 -4.01 -2.31
N TYR A 78 -10.71 -3.20 -1.86
CA TYR A 78 -10.40 -1.96 -1.15
C TYR A 78 -11.30 -1.79 0.07
N LEU A 79 -10.87 -0.95 0.99
CA LEU A 79 -11.61 -0.64 2.20
C LEU A 79 -12.59 0.49 1.91
N GLY A 80 -13.88 0.19 1.96
CA GLY A 80 -14.93 1.21 2.01
C GLY A 80 -15.12 1.71 3.43
N MET A 81 -15.55 2.96 3.58
CA MET A 81 -16.06 3.51 4.82
C MET A 81 -17.33 4.30 4.51
N PHE A 82 -18.37 4.02 5.27
CA PHE A 82 -19.62 4.77 5.27
C PHE A 82 -19.91 5.15 6.72
N GLU A 83 -20.19 6.43 6.95
CA GLU A 83 -20.67 6.90 8.25
C GLU A 83 -22.12 7.28 8.13
N GLU A 84 -22.99 6.59 8.87
CA GLU A 84 -24.37 7.05 9.03
C GLU A 84 -24.46 8.15 10.11
N LYS A 85 -23.66 8.06 11.19
CA LYS A 85 -23.54 9.06 12.27
C LYS A 85 -22.16 8.99 12.93
N TRP A 86 -21.56 10.15 13.22
CA TRP A 86 -20.33 10.25 14.01
C TRP A 86 -20.61 9.93 15.48
N ASP A 87 -20.41 8.68 15.82
CA ASP A 87 -20.48 8.14 17.17
C ASP A 87 -19.07 7.63 17.48
N HIS A 88 -18.41 8.20 18.49
CA HIS A 88 -17.06 7.84 18.92
C HIS A 88 -16.89 6.36 19.35
N ARG A 89 -17.92 5.51 19.18
CA ARG A 89 -17.91 4.08 19.44
C ARG A 89 -17.71 3.33 18.12
N THR A 90 -16.56 2.67 18.02
CA THR A 90 -16.23 1.75 16.91
C THR A 90 -17.09 0.48 16.99
N THR A 91 -18.35 0.56 16.59
CA THR A 91 -19.28 -0.59 16.59
C THR A 91 -19.12 -1.42 15.32
N GLY A 92 -18.10 -2.29 15.27
CA GLY A 92 -18.03 -3.54 14.48
C GLY A 92 -18.13 -3.54 12.94
N TRP A 93 -18.75 -2.55 12.28
CA TRP A 93 -19.21 -2.65 10.89
C TRP A 93 -18.72 -1.52 9.96
N TRP A 94 -17.77 -0.70 10.42
CA TRP A 94 -17.42 0.57 9.78
C TRP A 94 -16.57 0.47 8.50
N ARG A 95 -16.12 -0.74 8.13
CA ARG A 95 -15.05 -0.93 7.13
C ARG A 95 -15.29 -2.14 6.23
N PRO A 96 -16.30 -2.12 5.35
CA PRO A 96 -16.54 -3.19 4.39
C PRO A 96 -15.35 -3.36 3.44
N MET A 97 -15.08 -4.61 3.06
CA MET A 97 -14.22 -4.91 1.92
C MET A 97 -15.05 -4.79 0.64
N CYS A 98 -14.73 -3.79 -0.17
CA CYS A 98 -15.33 -3.53 -1.47
C CYS A 98 -14.49 -4.15 -2.59
N TYR A 99 -15.09 -4.27 -3.77
CA TYR A 99 -14.47 -4.82 -4.98
C TYR A 99 -14.65 -3.87 -6.16
N ALA A 100 -13.63 -3.72 -6.98
CA ALA A 100 -13.69 -2.96 -8.22
C ALA A 100 -12.94 -3.67 -9.36
N GLU A 101 -13.45 -3.51 -10.58
CA GLU A 101 -12.80 -3.94 -11.81
C GLU A 101 -12.61 -2.75 -12.76
N SER A 102 -11.55 -2.79 -13.55
CA SER A 102 -11.29 -1.85 -14.63
C SER A 102 -10.79 -2.55 -15.88
N ASP A 103 -11.05 -1.95 -17.04
CA ASP A 103 -10.48 -2.34 -18.34
C ASP A 103 -9.19 -1.54 -18.66
N ASP A 104 -8.92 -0.49 -17.88
CA ASP A 104 -7.76 0.41 -17.98
C ASP A 104 -7.07 0.65 -16.63
#